data_AF-A0A529NEI5-F1
#
_entry.id   AF-A0A529NEI5-F1
#
_cell.length_a   1.000
_cell.length_b   1.000
_cell.length_c   1.000
_cell.angle_alpha   90.00
_cell.angle_beta   90.00
_cell.angle_gamma   90.00
#
_symmetry.space_group_name_H-M   'P 1'
#
loop_
_entity.id
_entity.type
_entity.pdbx_description
1 polymer ?
#
loop_
_entity_poly.entity_id
_entity_poly.type
_entity_poly.pdbx_seq_one_letter_code
_entity_poly.pdbx_strand_id
1 'polypeptide(L)'
;AAVHKVHLRPVSNLHAYRKLVAELVSANQEPTMSLKARVADLGARTADRAGTVDDLREHWSRLTDVNLLKTLKLSRCQALRMVGQDYAWLLDNAAVGAVLQRAAEDELPIMCFVGNRGSIQTHSGLIKSVKQIGPCIHVLDETFRLHLRTHQIREVWAVRKPTN
;
A
#
# COMPACT_ATOMS: atom_id res chain seq x y z
N ALA A 1 -13.29 10.41 1.85
CA ALA A 1 -12.48 9.48 2.67
C ALA A 1 -11.16 10.17 3.03
N ALA A 2 -10.56 9.86 4.18
CA ALA A 2 -9.26 10.44 4.56
C ALA A 2 -8.16 10.02 3.56
N VAL A 3 -7.26 10.95 3.22
CA VAL A 3 -6.13 10.71 2.31
C VAL A 3 -4.83 10.57 3.11
N HIS A 4 -4.47 11.61 3.85
CA HIS A 4 -3.28 11.62 4.70
C HIS A 4 -3.53 12.57 5.88
N LYS A 5 -2.87 12.31 7.01
CA LYS A 5 -2.97 13.14 8.22
C LYS A 5 -1.57 13.31 8.82
N VAL A 6 -1.25 14.53 9.20
CA VAL A 6 -0.04 14.88 9.95
C VAL A 6 -0.47 15.37 11.32
N HIS A 7 0.09 14.77 12.37
CA HIS A 7 -0.19 15.13 13.76
C HIS A 7 1.09 15.67 14.40
N LEU A 8 0.97 16.77 15.15
CA LEU A 8 2.07 17.26 15.98
C LEU A 8 2.39 16.26 17.10
N ARG A 9 3.66 16.18 17.46
CA ARG A 9 4.19 15.43 18.60
C ARG A 9 4.76 16.40 19.64
N PRO A 10 5.05 15.96 20.88
CA PRO A 10 5.62 16.83 21.90
C PRO A 10 6.89 17.59 21.46
N VAL A 11 7.70 16.99 20.60
CA VAL A 11 8.94 17.59 20.04
C VAL A 11 8.71 18.48 18.82
N SER A 12 7.47 18.64 18.35
CA SER A 12 7.17 19.46 17.16
C SER A 12 7.25 20.96 17.47
N ASN A 13 7.60 21.76 16.46
CA ASN A 13 7.62 23.22 16.60
C ASN A 13 6.21 23.82 16.44
N LEU A 14 5.58 24.14 17.58
CA LEU A 14 4.24 24.73 17.62
C LEU A 14 4.16 26.12 16.98
N HIS A 15 5.22 26.94 17.10
CA HIS A 15 5.25 28.27 16.51
C HIS A 15 5.22 28.20 14.98
N ALA A 16 6.05 27.33 14.39
CA ALA A 16 6.06 27.10 12.94
C ALA A 16 4.72 26.59 12.42
N TYR A 17 4.07 25.67 13.17
CA TYR A 17 2.73 25.20 12.81
C TYR A 17 1.69 26.33 12.81
N ARG A 18 1.68 27.18 13.84
CA ARG A 18 0.75 28.33 13.91
C ARG A 18 0.97 29.31 12.76
N LYS A 19 2.23 29.55 12.38
CA LYS A 19 2.56 30.37 11.21
C LYS A 19 2.02 29.75 9.91
N LEU A 20 2.21 28.45 9.71
CA LEU A 20 1.68 27.72 8.56
C LEU A 20 0.15 27.81 8.47
N VAL A 21 -0.55 27.68 9.59
CA VAL A 21 -2.01 27.82 9.65
C VAL A 21 -2.43 29.23 9.25
N ALA A 22 -1.78 30.27 9.78
CA ALA A 22 -2.10 31.65 9.44
C ALA A 22 -1.86 31.97 7.96
N GLU A 23 -0.86 31.34 7.33
CA GLU A 23 -0.54 31.54 5.91
C GLU A 23 -1.48 30.78 4.96
N LEU A 24 -1.94 29.58 5.34
CA LEU A 24 -2.71 28.68 4.46
C LEU A 24 -4.22 28.65 4.74
N VAL A 25 -4.69 29.37 5.77
CA VAL A 25 -6.12 29.44 6.07
C VAL A 25 -6.89 30.09 4.92
N SER A 26 -7.93 29.40 4.45
CA SER A 26 -8.84 29.92 3.41
C SER A 26 -9.71 31.05 3.97
N ALA A 27 -9.98 32.08 3.18
CA ALA A 27 -11.00 33.09 3.54
C ALA A 27 -12.41 32.48 3.66
N ASN A 28 -12.69 31.41 2.89
CA ASN A 28 -13.90 30.62 3.04
C ASN A 28 -13.65 29.50 4.07
N GLN A 29 -14.33 29.60 5.22
CA GLN A 29 -14.32 28.64 6.33
C GLN A 29 -15.64 27.89 6.49
N GLU A 30 -16.48 27.84 5.45
CA GLU A 30 -17.74 27.08 5.51
C GLU A 30 -17.48 25.61 5.84
N PRO A 31 -18.25 25.00 6.75
CA PRO A 31 -18.09 23.60 7.15
C PRO A 31 -18.75 22.65 6.14
N THR A 32 -18.74 23.01 4.85
CA THR A 32 -19.34 22.24 3.76
C THR A 32 -18.26 21.76 2.80
N MET A 33 -18.51 20.61 2.16
CA MET A 33 -17.58 20.05 1.19
C MET A 33 -18.36 19.59 -0.03
N SER A 34 -17.97 20.08 -1.20
CA SER A 34 -18.49 19.57 -2.46
C SER A 34 -17.86 18.21 -2.75
N LEU A 35 -18.71 17.18 -2.87
CA LEU A 35 -18.30 15.83 -3.19
C LEU A 35 -18.72 15.51 -4.61
N LYS A 36 -17.77 15.05 -5.43
CA LYS A 36 -18.09 14.45 -6.73
C LYS A 36 -18.35 12.96 -6.52
N ALA A 37 -19.48 12.49 -7.06
CA ALA A 37 -19.75 11.08 -7.14
C ALA A 37 -18.60 10.38 -7.87
N ARG A 38 -18.15 9.27 -7.31
CA ARG A 38 -17.08 8.50 -7.91
C ARG A 38 -17.63 7.81 -9.16
N VAL A 39 -17.02 8.06 -10.31
CA VAL A 39 -17.16 7.17 -11.46
C VAL A 39 -16.52 5.84 -11.06
N ALA A 40 -17.30 4.76 -11.09
CA ALA A 40 -16.79 3.43 -10.82
C ALA A 40 -15.64 3.17 -11.80
N ASP A 41 -14.45 2.94 -11.25
CA ASP A 41 -13.38 2.36 -12.05
C ASP A 41 -13.85 0.93 -12.32
N LEU A 42 -14.41 0.72 -13.51
CA LEU A 42 -14.76 -0.60 -14.04
C LEU A 42 -13.47 -1.35 -14.35
N GLY A 43 -12.59 -1.49 -13.34
CA GLY A 43 -11.30 -2.12 -13.45
C GLY A 43 -11.47 -3.44 -14.19
N ALA A 44 -10.99 -3.46 -15.43
CA ALA A 44 -10.86 -4.64 -16.28
C ALA A 44 -12.02 -5.65 -16.17
N ARG A 45 -13.27 -5.19 -16.31
CA ARG A 45 -14.43 -6.09 -16.53
C ARG A 45 -14.68 -6.42 -18.00
N THR A 46 -13.85 -5.93 -18.91
CA THR A 46 -13.89 -6.31 -20.33
C THR A 46 -12.84 -7.38 -20.58
N ALA A 47 -13.25 -8.65 -20.58
CA ALA A 47 -12.43 -9.77 -21.03
C ALA A 47 -11.94 -9.56 -22.48
N ASP A 48 -12.73 -8.85 -23.30
CA ASP A 48 -12.50 -8.70 -24.73
C ASP A 48 -11.32 -7.80 -25.14
N ARG A 49 -10.63 -7.14 -24.18
CA ARG A 49 -9.50 -6.22 -24.50
C ARG A 49 -8.33 -6.28 -23.50
N ALA A 50 -8.25 -7.33 -22.69
CA ALA A 50 -7.10 -7.52 -21.79
C ALA A 50 -5.90 -8.06 -22.59
N GLY A 51 -4.69 -7.63 -22.22
CA GLY A 51 -3.46 -8.18 -22.81
C GLY A 51 -3.31 -9.68 -22.57
N THR A 52 -2.57 -10.37 -23.44
CA THR A 52 -2.34 -11.81 -23.31
C THR A 52 -1.35 -12.12 -22.17
N VAL A 53 -1.23 -13.41 -21.81
CA VAL A 53 -0.21 -13.86 -20.86
C VAL A 53 1.20 -13.57 -21.39
N ASP A 54 1.41 -13.74 -22.70
CA ASP A 54 2.71 -13.48 -23.34
C ASP A 54 3.07 -11.99 -23.29
N ASP A 55 2.13 -11.09 -23.62
CA ASP A 55 2.33 -9.65 -23.49
C ASP A 55 2.69 -9.28 -22.05
N LEU A 56 1.93 -9.82 -21.09
CA LEU A 56 2.17 -9.57 -19.67
C LEU A 56 3.58 -10.01 -19.26
N ARG A 57 4.00 -11.22 -19.64
CA ARG A 57 5.32 -11.78 -19.28
C ARG A 57 6.45 -11.03 -19.95
N GLU A 58 6.31 -10.65 -21.22
CA GLU A 58 7.30 -9.85 -21.94
C GLU A 58 7.56 -8.53 -21.20
N HIS A 59 6.50 -7.79 -20.92
CA HIS A 59 6.62 -6.51 -20.23
C HIS A 59 7.08 -6.67 -18.76
N TRP A 60 6.62 -7.70 -18.06
CA TRP A 60 7.02 -7.99 -16.68
C TRP A 60 8.50 -8.37 -16.57
N SER A 61 9.06 -9.06 -17.57
CA SER A 61 10.48 -9.44 -17.57
C SER A 61 11.41 -8.22 -17.64
N ARG A 62 10.95 -7.12 -18.23
CA ARG A 62 11.73 -5.89 -18.43
C ARG A 62 11.46 -4.84 -17.36
N LEU A 63 10.22 -4.79 -16.83
CA LEU A 63 9.75 -3.86 -15.79
C LEU A 63 10.20 -2.40 -15.97
N THR A 64 10.39 -1.97 -17.22
CA THR A 64 10.76 -0.59 -17.57
C THR A 64 9.56 0.36 -17.52
N ASP A 65 8.34 -0.16 -17.53
CA ASP A 65 7.10 0.61 -17.54
C ASP A 65 6.37 0.57 -16.18
N VAL A 66 6.36 1.70 -15.48
CA VAL A 66 5.62 1.89 -14.22
C VAL A 66 4.09 1.82 -14.39
N ASN A 67 3.58 1.94 -15.62
CA ASN A 67 2.16 1.89 -15.95
C ASN A 67 1.71 0.58 -16.63
N LEU A 68 2.56 -0.45 -16.69
CA LEU A 68 2.30 -1.75 -17.34
C LEU A 68 0.84 -2.25 -17.21
N LEU A 69 0.30 -2.30 -15.98
CA LEU A 69 -1.04 -2.82 -15.74
C LEU A 69 -2.15 -2.00 -16.42
N LYS A 70 -1.97 -0.67 -16.54
CA LYS A 70 -2.91 0.19 -17.26
C LYS A 70 -2.83 -0.06 -18.77
N THR A 71 -1.62 -0.21 -19.29
CA THR A 71 -1.36 -0.52 -20.71
C THR A 71 -2.07 -1.81 -21.12
N LEU A 72 -1.95 -2.86 -20.31
CA LEU A 72 -2.60 -4.16 -20.56
C LEU A 72 -4.05 -4.23 -20.09
N LYS A 73 -4.58 -3.14 -19.50
CA LYS A 73 -5.92 -3.08 -18.93
C LYS A 73 -6.21 -4.23 -17.96
N LEU A 74 -5.21 -4.58 -17.14
CA LEU A 74 -5.30 -5.64 -16.14
C LEU A 74 -5.36 -5.03 -14.74
N SER A 75 -6.22 -5.58 -13.89
CA SER A 75 -6.08 -5.35 -12.45
C SER A 75 -4.83 -6.04 -11.91
N ARG A 76 -4.33 -5.57 -10.76
CA ARG A 76 -3.17 -6.18 -10.10
C ARG A 76 -3.38 -7.67 -9.82
N CYS A 77 -4.53 -8.07 -9.26
CA CYS A 77 -4.78 -9.48 -8.96
C CYS A 77 -4.94 -10.33 -10.23
N GLN A 78 -5.51 -9.81 -11.31
CA GLN A 78 -5.54 -10.53 -12.60
C GLN A 78 -4.12 -10.78 -13.11
N ALA A 79 -3.28 -9.74 -13.15
CA ALA A 79 -1.90 -9.88 -13.60
C ALA A 79 -1.11 -10.89 -12.74
N LEU A 80 -1.27 -10.87 -11.41
CA LEU A 80 -0.60 -11.84 -10.52
C LEU A 80 -1.02 -13.29 -10.77
N ARG A 81 -2.29 -13.54 -11.12
CA ARG A 81 -2.75 -14.89 -11.48
C ARG A 81 -2.27 -15.33 -12.86
N MET A 82 -2.05 -14.38 -13.78
CA MET A 82 -1.69 -14.65 -15.18
C MET A 82 -0.18 -14.77 -15.40
N VAL A 83 0.64 -14.03 -14.64
CA VAL A 83 2.07 -13.86 -14.96
C VAL A 83 2.88 -15.15 -14.85
N GLY A 84 2.42 -16.16 -14.10
CA GLY A 84 3.11 -17.44 -13.91
C GLY A 84 3.80 -17.55 -12.55
N GLN A 85 3.98 -18.80 -12.07
CA GLN A 85 4.46 -19.10 -10.71
C GLN A 85 5.94 -18.75 -10.47
N ASP A 86 6.73 -18.60 -11.53
CA ASP A 86 8.09 -18.07 -11.50
C ASP A 86 8.14 -16.58 -11.06
N TYR A 87 7.06 -15.83 -11.31
CA TYR A 87 6.95 -14.42 -10.94
C TYR A 87 6.00 -14.15 -9.77
N ALA A 88 4.91 -14.91 -9.62
CA ALA A 88 3.96 -14.70 -8.54
C ALA A 88 3.26 -15.99 -8.10
N TRP A 89 3.17 -16.19 -6.79
CA TRP A 89 2.47 -17.34 -6.22
C TRP A 89 1.67 -16.95 -4.97
N LEU A 90 0.55 -17.64 -4.77
CA LEU A 90 -0.29 -17.47 -3.59
C LEU A 90 0.42 -18.02 -2.35
N LEU A 91 0.24 -17.31 -1.25
CA LEU A 91 0.65 -17.73 0.08
C LEU A 91 -0.57 -17.89 0.98
N ASP A 92 -0.38 -18.62 2.08
CA ASP A 92 -1.37 -18.62 3.17
C ASP A 92 -1.59 -17.20 3.72
N ASN A 93 -2.82 -16.88 4.12
CA ASN A 93 -3.15 -15.55 4.65
C ASN A 93 -2.39 -15.22 5.96
N ALA A 94 -1.92 -16.23 6.70
CA ALA A 94 -1.07 -16.07 7.87
C ALA A 94 0.36 -15.62 7.53
N ALA A 95 0.79 -15.71 6.25
CA ALA A 95 2.17 -15.41 5.86
C ALA A 95 2.59 -13.97 6.18
N VAL A 96 1.68 -12.99 6.10
CA VAL A 96 2.00 -11.60 6.46
C VAL A 96 2.40 -11.48 7.93
N GLY A 97 1.67 -12.18 8.82
CA GLY A 97 1.98 -12.20 10.24
C GLY A 97 3.31 -12.88 10.52
N ALA A 98 3.56 -14.03 9.87
CA ALA A 98 4.82 -14.76 9.99
C ALA A 98 6.03 -13.95 9.52
N VAL A 99 5.91 -13.22 8.40
CA VAL A 99 6.99 -12.36 7.90
C VAL A 99 7.30 -11.22 8.86
N LEU A 100 6.27 -10.55 9.41
CA LEU A 100 6.48 -9.46 10.37
C LEU A 100 7.15 -9.97 11.65
N GLN A 101 6.68 -11.11 12.18
CA GLN A 101 7.25 -11.73 13.38
C GLN A 101 8.71 -12.12 13.14
N ARG A 102 8.99 -12.80 12.03
CA ARG A 102 10.34 -13.26 11.71
C ARG A 102 11.30 -12.11 11.42
N ALA A 103 10.85 -11.06 10.74
CA ALA A 103 11.67 -9.87 10.50
C ALA A 103 12.07 -9.17 11.81
N ALA A 104 11.20 -9.18 12.81
CA ALA A 104 11.53 -8.65 14.14
C ALA A 104 12.51 -9.55 14.90
N GLU A 105 12.33 -10.88 14.84
CA GLU A 105 13.21 -11.86 15.50
C GLU A 105 14.62 -11.89 14.90
N ASP A 106 14.72 -11.84 13.57
CA ASP A 106 16.00 -11.88 12.85
C ASP A 106 16.67 -10.50 12.75
N GLU A 107 16.07 -9.45 13.32
CA GLU A 107 16.48 -8.05 13.13
C GLU A 107 16.70 -7.70 11.64
N LEU A 108 15.82 -8.19 10.77
CA LEU A 108 15.90 -7.98 9.33
C LEU A 108 15.19 -6.68 8.96
N PRO A 109 15.89 -5.69 8.36
CA PRO A 109 15.24 -4.46 7.91
C PRO A 109 14.28 -4.76 6.76
N ILE A 110 13.07 -4.21 6.86
CA ILE A 110 12.03 -4.36 5.84
C ILE A 110 11.60 -3.02 5.28
N MET A 111 10.92 -3.06 4.13
CA MET A 111 10.11 -1.95 3.65
C MET A 111 8.63 -2.32 3.73
N CYS A 112 7.83 -1.49 4.40
CA CYS A 112 6.39 -1.66 4.55
C CYS A 112 5.66 -0.50 3.85
N PHE A 113 4.89 -0.82 2.81
CA PHE A 113 4.11 0.14 2.02
C PHE A 113 2.63 0.03 2.36
N VAL A 114 2.03 1.11 2.83
CA VAL A 114 0.58 1.20 3.12
C VAL A 114 0.01 2.39 2.35
N GLY A 115 -1.10 2.20 1.64
CA GLY A 115 -1.63 3.25 0.78
C GLY A 115 -3.14 3.24 0.59
N ASN A 116 -3.62 4.36 0.09
CA ASN A 116 -4.95 4.56 -0.47
C ASN A 116 -4.82 5.27 -1.83
N ARG A 117 -5.93 5.74 -2.41
CA ARG A 117 -5.91 6.36 -3.76
C ARG A 117 -5.09 7.64 -3.87
N GLY A 118 -4.92 8.39 -2.78
CA GLY A 118 -4.26 9.70 -2.80
C GLY A 118 -2.91 9.74 -2.09
N SER A 119 -2.49 8.65 -1.43
CA SER A 119 -1.24 8.63 -0.68
C SER A 119 -0.72 7.20 -0.46
N ILE A 120 0.60 7.05 -0.53
CA ILE A 120 1.33 5.87 -0.08
C ILE A 120 2.32 6.35 0.99
N GLN A 121 2.32 5.68 2.14
CA GLN A 121 3.28 5.87 3.21
C GLN A 121 4.17 4.64 3.31
N THR A 122 5.49 4.88 3.38
CA THR A 122 6.49 3.82 3.42
C THR A 122 7.27 3.91 4.73
N HIS A 123 7.41 2.79 5.41
CA HIS A 123 8.42 2.60 6.45
C HIS A 123 9.57 1.78 5.86
N SER A 124 10.80 2.16 6.16
CA SER A 124 12.01 1.40 5.82
C SER A 124 12.89 1.30 7.05
N GLY A 125 13.20 0.09 7.49
CA GLY A 125 14.03 -0.15 8.67
C GLY A 125 13.64 -1.39 9.44
N LEU A 126 14.19 -1.48 10.65
CA LEU A 126 13.90 -2.55 11.60
C LEU A 126 12.51 -2.33 12.22
N ILE A 127 11.85 -3.45 12.49
CA ILE A 127 10.69 -3.50 13.37
C ILE A 127 11.03 -4.35 14.59
N LYS A 128 10.47 -4.03 15.76
CA LYS A 128 10.82 -4.73 17.02
C LYS A 128 9.60 -5.31 17.72
N SER A 129 8.61 -4.47 18.04
CA SER A 129 7.45 -4.88 18.84
C SER A 129 6.29 -5.33 17.97
N VAL A 130 6.32 -6.59 17.53
CA VAL A 130 5.21 -7.23 16.81
C VAL A 130 4.28 -7.94 17.79
N LYS A 131 2.97 -7.66 17.72
CA LYS A 131 1.96 -8.25 18.62
C LYS A 131 0.67 -8.60 17.90
N GLN A 132 0.14 -9.79 18.16
CA GLN A 132 -1.23 -10.16 17.79
C GLN A 132 -2.18 -9.72 18.91
N ILE A 133 -3.15 -8.86 18.59
CA ILE A 133 -4.17 -8.40 19.54
C ILE A 133 -5.54 -8.56 18.86
N GLY A 134 -6.31 -9.54 19.31
CA GLY A 134 -7.58 -9.89 18.68
C GLY A 134 -7.39 -10.23 17.19
N PRO A 135 -8.23 -9.69 16.28
CA PRO A 135 -8.18 -10.01 14.85
C PRO A 135 -7.20 -9.12 14.06
N CYS A 136 -6.25 -8.49 14.77
CA CYS A 136 -5.25 -7.58 14.20
C CYS A 136 -3.83 -7.97 14.61
N ILE A 137 -2.90 -7.76 13.69
CA ILE A 137 -1.48 -7.72 13.99
C ILE A 137 -1.00 -6.27 14.07
N HIS A 138 -0.09 -6.01 14.99
CA HIS A 138 0.42 -4.68 15.30
C HIS A 138 1.94 -4.65 15.26
N VAL A 139 2.49 -3.56 14.73
CA VAL A 139 3.86 -3.11 15.03
C VAL A 139 3.72 -1.89 15.93
N LEU A 140 4.36 -1.90 17.10
CA LEU A 140 4.19 -0.88 18.15
C LEU A 140 5.52 -0.21 18.52
N ASP A 141 6.32 0.11 17.52
CA ASP A 141 7.60 0.78 17.74
C ASP A 141 7.40 2.29 17.97
N GLU A 142 8.43 2.95 18.48
CA GLU A 142 8.39 4.37 18.82
C GLU A 142 8.13 5.26 17.59
N THR A 143 8.78 4.94 16.47
CA THR A 143 8.75 5.73 15.24
C THR A 143 7.86 5.12 14.15
N PHE A 144 7.40 3.88 14.33
CA PHE A 144 6.54 3.18 13.38
C PHE A 144 5.45 2.37 14.09
N ARG A 145 4.20 2.71 13.78
CA ARG A 145 3.02 2.00 14.28
C ARG A 145 2.20 1.47 13.11
N LEU A 146 2.01 0.16 13.07
CA LEU A 146 1.17 -0.53 12.08
C LEU A 146 0.00 -1.20 12.80
N HIS A 147 -1.19 -1.10 12.19
CA HIS A 147 -2.38 -1.82 12.63
C HIS A 147 -2.99 -2.50 11.40
N LEU A 148 -2.89 -3.82 11.33
CA LEU A 148 -3.37 -4.61 10.20
C LEU A 148 -4.45 -5.59 10.64
N ARG A 149 -5.66 -5.41 10.11
CA ARG A 149 -6.80 -6.32 10.29
C ARG A 149 -6.60 -7.58 9.43
N THR A 150 -5.95 -8.59 9.98
CA THR A 150 -5.58 -9.81 9.24
C THR A 150 -6.79 -10.57 8.71
N HIS A 151 -7.91 -10.56 9.43
CA HIS A 151 -9.18 -11.17 8.99
C HIS A 151 -9.80 -10.57 7.73
N GLN A 152 -9.35 -9.38 7.28
CA GLN A 152 -9.81 -8.75 6.04
C GLN A 152 -8.93 -9.05 4.83
N ILE A 153 -7.84 -9.81 5.02
CA ILE A 153 -6.96 -10.22 3.94
C ILE A 153 -7.65 -11.34 3.17
N ARG A 154 -7.86 -11.11 1.86
CA ARG A 154 -8.46 -12.11 0.96
C ARG A 154 -7.41 -12.98 0.28
N GLU A 155 -6.31 -12.38 -0.16
CA GLU A 155 -5.21 -13.07 -0.85
C GLU A 155 -3.88 -12.45 -0.42
N VAL A 156 -2.89 -13.30 -0.21
CA VAL A 156 -1.49 -12.91 -0.02
C VAL A 156 -0.68 -13.49 -1.17
N TRP A 157 0.19 -12.67 -1.75
CA TRP A 157 1.00 -13.03 -2.90
C TRP A 157 2.47 -12.74 -2.60
N ALA A 158 3.32 -13.73 -2.81
CA ALA A 158 4.73 -13.47 -3.04
C ALA A 158 4.91 -13.06 -4.51
N VAL A 159 5.68 -12.01 -4.74
CA VAL A 159 5.86 -11.43 -6.07
C VAL A 159 7.33 -11.15 -6.31
N ARG A 160 7.88 -11.78 -7.34
CA ARG A 160 9.21 -11.52 -7.86
C ARG A 160 9.12 -10.55 -9.03
N LYS A 161 9.91 -9.49 -8.94
CA LYS A 161 10.03 -8.46 -9.95
C LYS A 161 11.50 -8.36 -10.36
N PRO A 162 11.86 -8.52 -11.64
CA PRO A 162 13.22 -8.27 -12.08
C PRO A 162 13.61 -6.82 -11.78
N THR A 163 14.85 -6.64 -11.38
CA THR A 163 15.51 -5.34 -11.18
C THR A 163 16.84 -5.38 -11.94
N ASN A 164 17.33 -4.22 -12.37
CA ASN A 164 18.69 -4.09 -12.89
C ASN A 164 19.73 -4.26 -11.77
#